data_AF-A0A7R9GBA3-F1
#
_entry.id   AF-A0A7R9GBA3-F1
#
_cell.length_a   1.000
_cell.length_b   1.000
_cell.length_c   1.000
_cell.angle_alpha   90.00
_cell.angle_beta   90.00
_cell.angle_gamma   90.00
#
_symmetry.space_group_name_H-M   'P 1'
#
loop_
_entity.id
_entity.type
_entity.pdbx_description
1 polymer ?
#
loop_
_entity_poly.entity_id
_entity_poly.type
_entity_poly.pdbx_seq_one_letter_code
_entity_poly.pdbx_strand_id
1 'polypeptide(L)'
;MLKFIRGKGHQPSAERVRLQKLLFKFRKTVQHGFPGKPSALAYDPSLSLLAVGTKFGAIKMYPFQFSTPSWLLLNTYRTRLLG
;
A
#
# COMPACT_ATOMS: atom_id res chain seq x y z
N MET A 1 -43.38 30.70 -9.06
CA MET A 1 -41.94 30.76 -9.41
C MET A 1 -41.18 31.49 -8.28
N LEU A 2 -40.74 30.76 -7.25
CA LEU A 2 -39.90 31.32 -6.18
C LEU A 2 -38.56 30.59 -6.15
N LYS A 3 -37.55 31.15 -6.83
CA LYS A 3 -36.18 30.61 -6.89
C LYS A 3 -35.13 31.51 -6.21
N PHE A 4 -35.54 32.42 -5.32
CA PHE A 4 -34.63 33.44 -4.77
C PHE A 4 -34.54 33.54 -3.24
N ILE A 5 -35.29 32.76 -2.47
CA ILE A 5 -35.13 32.71 -1.01
C ILE A 5 -34.20 31.54 -0.63
N ARG A 6 -33.00 31.53 -1.21
CA ARG A 6 -31.89 30.78 -0.62
C ARG A 6 -31.09 31.83 0.13
N GLY A 7 -31.43 32.02 1.41
CA GLY A 7 -30.76 32.97 2.29
C GLY A 7 -29.25 32.84 2.09
N LYS A 8 -28.55 33.98 1.97
CA LYS A 8 -27.09 34.02 1.86
C LYS A 8 -26.55 33.16 3.00
N GLY A 9 -26.15 31.92 2.69
CA GLY A 9 -25.55 31.03 3.67
C GLY A 9 -24.39 31.79 4.30
N HIS A 10 -24.29 31.73 5.62
CA HIS A 10 -23.22 32.39 6.36
C HIS A 10 -21.88 31.99 5.74
N GLN A 11 -21.28 32.90 4.98
CA GLN A 11 -19.99 32.64 4.36
C GLN A 11 -19.00 32.40 5.50
N PRO A 12 -18.25 31.29 5.48
CA PRO A 12 -17.35 30.96 6.58
C PRO A 12 -16.36 32.10 6.77
N SER A 13 -16.17 32.52 8.03
CA SER A 13 -15.22 33.59 8.37
C SER A 13 -13.83 33.28 7.82
N ALA A 14 -13.03 34.31 7.54
CA ALA A 14 -11.67 34.13 7.04
C ALA A 14 -10.83 33.23 7.97
N GLU A 15 -11.06 33.31 9.27
CA GLU A 15 -10.45 32.43 10.27
C GLU A 15 -10.90 30.97 10.12
N ARG A 16 -12.20 30.71 9.95
CA ARG A 16 -12.74 29.36 9.69
C ARG A 16 -12.14 28.75 8.43
N VAL A 17 -12.01 29.53 7.35
CA VAL A 17 -11.37 29.07 6.11
C VAL A 17 -9.87 28.78 6.32
N ARG A 18 -9.17 29.60 7.11
CA ARG A 18 -7.76 29.34 7.48
C ARG A 18 -7.62 28.05 8.27
N LEU A 19 -8.44 27.84 9.30
CA LEU A 19 -8.43 26.63 10.10
C LEU A 19 -8.75 25.38 9.28
N GLN A 20 -9.73 25.45 8.37
CA GLN A 20 -10.03 24.33 7.47
C GLN A 20 -8.83 23.92 6.63
N LYS A 21 -8.07 24.89 6.09
CA LYS A 21 -6.87 24.61 5.29
C LYS A 21 -5.71 24.05 6.12
N LEU A 22 -5.60 24.45 7.39
CA LEU A 22 -4.56 23.95 8.29
C LEU A 22 -4.87 22.54 8.80
N LEU A 23 -6.14 22.24 9.07
CA LEU A 23 -6.55 20.99 9.71
C LEU A 23 -6.84 19.88 8.70
N PHE A 24 -7.39 20.22 7.54
CA PHE A 24 -7.86 19.23 6.58
C PHE A 24 -7.11 19.33 5.26
N LYS A 25 -6.40 18.26 4.92
CA LYS A 25 -5.78 18.08 3.62
C LYS A 25 -5.97 16.66 3.14
N PHE A 26 -6.59 16.50 1.98
CA PHE A 26 -6.68 15.20 1.34
C PHE A 26 -5.30 14.76 0.83
N ARG A 27 -4.89 13.55 1.17
CA ARG A 27 -3.66 12.91 0.66
C ARG A 27 -3.95 11.45 0.35
N LYS A 28 -3.63 11.02 -0.87
CA LYS A 28 -3.53 9.59 -1.18
C LYS A 28 -2.30 9.03 -0.45
N THR A 29 -2.52 8.08 0.45
CA THR A 29 -1.48 7.58 1.35
C THR A 29 -0.70 6.44 0.70
N VAL A 30 -1.35 5.29 0.53
CA VAL A 30 -0.73 4.06 0.02
C VAL A 30 -1.68 3.31 -0.89
N GLN A 31 -1.13 2.48 -1.76
CA GLN A 31 -1.90 1.56 -2.59
C GLN A 31 -1.78 0.15 -2.02
N HIS A 32 -2.92 -0.42 -1.65
CA HIS A 32 -3.02 -1.80 -1.20
C HIS A 32 -3.15 -2.75 -2.39
N GLY A 33 -2.84 -4.03 -2.17
CA GLY A 33 -2.97 -5.08 -3.17
C GLY A 33 -1.82 -5.16 -4.17
N PHE A 34 -1.99 -6.07 -5.12
CA PHE A 34 -0.98 -6.41 -6.11
C PHE A 34 -0.88 -5.34 -7.21
N PRO A 35 0.32 -5.02 -7.73
CA PRO A 35 0.46 -4.03 -8.79
C PRO A 35 -0.20 -4.49 -10.09
N GLY A 36 -0.86 -3.56 -10.78
CA GLY A 36 -1.43 -3.83 -12.10
C GLY A 36 -0.36 -4.00 -13.18
N LYS A 37 -0.56 -4.95 -14.10
CA LYS A 37 0.35 -5.25 -15.22
C LYS A 37 1.81 -5.47 -14.77
N PRO A 38 2.07 -6.48 -13.93
CA PRO A 38 3.43 -6.88 -13.60
C PRO A 38 4.17 -7.29 -14.87
N SER A 39 5.43 -6.91 -15.00
CA SER A 39 6.27 -7.23 -16.16
C SER A 39 7.65 -7.75 -15.79
N ALA A 40 8.10 -7.54 -14.56
CA ALA A 40 9.39 -8.02 -14.07
C ALA A 40 9.30 -8.44 -12.60
N LEU A 41 10.16 -9.38 -12.19
CA LEU A 41 10.27 -9.90 -10.83
C LEU A 41 11.76 -10.08 -10.49
N ALA A 42 12.17 -9.68 -9.29
CA ALA A 42 13.49 -9.94 -8.74
C ALA A 42 13.40 -10.25 -7.24
N TYR A 43 14.25 -11.13 -6.74
CA TYR A 43 14.32 -11.49 -5.33
C TYR A 43 15.75 -11.33 -4.80
N ASP A 44 15.88 -10.70 -3.64
CA ASP A 44 17.12 -10.59 -2.89
C ASP A 44 17.05 -11.54 -1.67
N PRO A 45 17.83 -12.65 -1.67
CA PRO A 45 17.85 -13.60 -0.56
C PRO A 45 18.49 -13.05 0.71
N SER A 46 19.46 -12.14 0.59
CA SER A 46 20.17 -11.57 1.75
C SER A 46 19.27 -10.63 2.54
N LEU A 47 18.49 -9.81 1.84
CA LEU A 47 17.54 -8.90 2.46
C LEU A 47 16.14 -9.50 2.63
N SER A 48 15.88 -10.68 2.06
CA SER A 48 14.55 -11.29 2.04
C SER A 48 13.53 -10.31 1.44
N LEU A 49 13.85 -9.73 0.29
CA LEU A 49 13.04 -8.71 -0.38
C LEU A 49 12.64 -9.15 -1.78
N LEU A 50 11.36 -9.01 -2.09
CA LEU A 50 10.80 -9.26 -3.41
C LEU A 50 10.48 -7.94 -4.10
N ALA A 51 11.06 -7.69 -5.27
CA ALA A 51 10.76 -6.54 -6.10
C ALA A 51 9.91 -6.94 -7.32
N VAL A 52 8.79 -6.26 -7.51
CA VAL A 52 7.88 -6.42 -8.65
C VAL A 52 7.91 -5.15 -9.50
N GLY A 53 8.36 -5.26 -10.74
CA GLY A 53 8.31 -4.20 -11.73
C GLY A 53 7.02 -4.26 -12.56
N THR A 54 6.46 -3.11 -12.88
CA THR A 54 5.26 -2.98 -13.74
C THR A 54 5.61 -2.44 -15.12
N LYS A 55 4.75 -2.71 -16.11
CA LYS A 55 4.90 -2.18 -17.48
C LYS A 55 4.96 -0.64 -17.53
N PHE A 56 4.41 0.03 -16.52
CA PHE A 56 4.41 1.49 -16.41
C PHE A 56 5.63 2.06 -15.67
N GLY A 57 6.63 1.21 -15.35
CA GLY A 57 7.87 1.63 -14.70
C GLY A 57 7.79 1.79 -13.18
N ALA A 58 6.64 1.50 -12.55
CA ALA A 58 6.56 1.45 -11.09
C ALA A 58 7.20 0.16 -10.57
N ILE A 59 7.95 0.26 -9.47
CA ILE A 59 8.55 -0.87 -8.75
C ILE A 59 7.93 -0.93 -7.36
N LYS A 60 7.38 -2.08 -6.98
CA LYS A 60 6.88 -2.35 -5.63
C LYS A 60 7.78 -3.37 -4.94
N MET A 61 8.21 -3.07 -3.72
CA MET A 61 9.01 -3.97 -2.90
C MET A 61 8.16 -4.57 -1.78
N TYR A 62 8.33 -5.86 -1.55
CA TYR A 62 7.62 -6.64 -0.55
C TYR A 62 8.63 -7.33 0.37
N PRO A 63 8.42 -7.33 1.69
CA PRO A 63 9.14 -8.22 2.57
C PRO A 63 8.75 -9.65 2.21
N PHE A 64 9.74 -10.52 2.10
CA PHE A 64 9.57 -11.92 1.77
C PHE A 64 10.20 -12.76 2.87
N GLN A 65 9.48 -12.87 4.00
CA GLN A 65 9.94 -13.69 5.10
C GLN A 65 9.66 -15.16 4.79
N PHE A 66 10.71 -15.95 4.60
CA PHE A 66 10.61 -17.42 4.68
C PHE A 66 10.30 -17.79 6.14
N SER A 67 9.04 -17.73 6.55
CA SER A 67 8.59 -18.58 7.64
C SER A 67 8.49 -19.99 7.06
N THR A 68 9.60 -20.70 6.91
CA THR A 68 9.52 -22.15 6.73
C THR A 68 8.85 -22.68 8.00
N PRO A 69 7.61 -23.17 7.94
CA PRO A 69 6.99 -23.71 9.12
C PRO A 69 7.81 -24.93 9.58
N SER A 70 8.03 -25.05 10.89
CA SER A 70 8.97 -26.02 11.48
C SER A 70 8.72 -27.47 11.04
N TRP A 71 7.48 -27.82 10.70
CA TRP A 71 7.10 -29.14 10.18
C TRP A 71 7.70 -29.45 8.79
N LEU A 72 7.92 -28.44 7.93
CA LEU A 72 8.59 -28.64 6.64
C LEU A 72 10.07 -28.94 6.85
N LEU A 73 10.73 -28.25 7.78
CA LEU A 73 12.12 -28.52 8.15
C LEU A 73 12.27 -29.96 8.67
N LEU A 74 11.42 -30.39 9.61
CA LEU A 74 11.42 -31.75 10.17
C LEU A 74 11.30 -32.84 9.09
N ASN A 75 10.45 -32.63 8.08
CA ASN A 75 10.30 -33.61 7.00
C ASN A 75 11.53 -33.69 6.09
N THR A 76 12.15 -32.56 5.74
CA THR A 76 13.41 -32.55 4.98
C THR A 76 14.58 -33.18 5.74
N TYR A 77 14.69 -32.97 7.06
CA TYR A 77 15.70 -33.62 7.90
C TYR A 77 15.46 -35.13 8.01
N ARG A 78 14.20 -35.55 8.17
CA ARG A 78 13.82 -36.97 8.24
C ARG A 78 14.13 -37.72 6.95
N THR A 79 13.86 -37.13 5.79
CA THR A 79 14.20 -37.75 4.49
C THR A 79 15.69 -37.83 4.23
N ARG A 80 16.51 -36.95 4.81
CA ARG A 80 17.98 -36.96 4.65
C ARG A 80 18.69 -37.93 5.59
N LEU A 81 18.10 -38.26 6.74
CA LEU A 81 18.66 -39.23 7.70
C LEU A 81 18.26 -40.69 7.40
N LEU A 82 17.29 -40.90 6.51
CA LEU A 82 16.77 -42.22 6.13
C LEU A 82 17.22 -42.65 4.72
N GLY A 83 18.19 -41.93 4.12
CA GLY A 83 18.81 -42.26 2.83
C GLY A 83 20.25 -42.71 3.01
#